data_AF-X1R104-F1
#
_entry.id   AF-X1R104-F1
#
_cell.length_a   1.000
_cell.length_b   1.000
_cell.length_c   1.000
_cell.angle_alpha   90.00
_cell.angle_beta   90.00
_cell.angle_gamma   90.00
#
_symmetry.space_group_name_H-M   'P 1'
#
loop_
_entity.id
_entity.type
_entity.pdbx_description
1 polymer ?
#
loop_
_entity_poly.entity_id
_entity_poly.type
_entity_poly.pdbx_seq_one_letter_code
_entity_poly.pdbx_strand_id
1 'polypeptide(L)'
;SERGMGADLFESYVETVIATMTLCTVAVAIGVVADIKAAWYLPMLIMAGGIIASIIGCFLVRVGEKVKMGALLGALRRGTLSASILTVIFAFLVIHFLHASLGLFWAVLAGLIAGVLMGESTNYFTSYAYKPTLEISQASTAGGGATIVRGFANGMMSTWPPVVLIAVAIIVSFHFASFYGVALAAAGMLSTLGVTLATDAYGPVADNAGGITTMVGLPPEVRERT
;
A
#
# COMPACT_ATOMS: atom_id res chain seq x y z
N SER A 1 -6.68 10.62 15.69
CA SER A 1 -6.54 10.26 14.28
C SER A 1 -5.98 8.84 14.12
N GLU A 2 -4.90 8.47 14.81
CA GLU A 2 -4.23 7.15 14.70
C GLU A 2 -5.15 5.94 14.92
N ARG A 3 -5.98 5.96 15.97
CA ARG A 3 -6.94 4.88 16.26
C ARG A 3 -8.02 4.74 15.18
N GLY A 4 -8.33 5.80 14.44
CA GLY A 4 -9.35 5.78 13.39
C GLY A 4 -8.81 5.18 12.08
N MET A 5 -7.63 5.64 11.66
CA MET A 5 -6.98 5.17 10.43
C MET A 5 -6.58 3.69 10.49
N GLY A 6 -6.03 3.25 11.63
CA GLY A 6 -5.71 1.82 11.82
C GLY A 6 -6.95 0.93 11.85
N ALA A 7 -8.08 1.42 12.39
CA ALA A 7 -9.34 0.68 12.43
C ALA A 7 -9.97 0.56 11.05
N ASP A 8 -9.99 1.65 10.26
CA ASP A 8 -10.52 1.67 8.88
C ASP A 8 -9.74 0.71 7.96
N LEU A 9 -8.42 0.74 8.06
CA LEU A 9 -7.56 -0.19 7.30
C LEU A 9 -7.73 -1.65 7.75
N PHE A 10 -7.94 -1.90 9.05
CA PHE A 10 -8.24 -3.24 9.56
C PHE A 10 -9.62 -3.74 9.11
N GLU A 11 -10.62 -2.86 9.11
CA GLU A 11 -11.96 -3.14 8.60
C GLU A 11 -11.90 -3.53 7.11
N SER A 12 -11.28 -2.68 6.28
CA SER A 12 -11.04 -2.95 4.85
C SER A 12 -10.31 -4.28 4.62
N TYR A 13 -9.32 -4.61 5.47
CA TYR A 13 -8.57 -5.86 5.41
C TYR A 13 -9.45 -7.09 5.70
N VAL A 14 -10.26 -7.04 6.75
CA VAL A 14 -11.17 -8.13 7.13
C VAL A 14 -12.31 -8.28 6.11
N GLU A 15 -12.89 -7.18 5.65
CA GLU A 15 -13.96 -7.20 4.64
C GLU A 15 -13.47 -7.83 3.33
N THR A 16 -12.27 -7.46 2.87
CA THR A 16 -11.70 -8.00 1.63
C THR A 16 -11.50 -9.52 1.71
N VAL A 17 -11.09 -10.04 2.87
CA VAL A 17 -10.99 -11.49 3.11
C VAL A 17 -12.32 -12.16 3.01
N ILE A 18 -13.29 -11.67 3.78
CA ILE A 18 -14.61 -12.27 3.87
C ILE A 18 -15.28 -12.23 2.49
N ALA A 19 -15.17 -11.12 1.77
CA ALA A 19 -15.66 -10.98 0.41
C ALA A 19 -15.00 -11.94 -0.58
N THR A 20 -13.70 -12.20 -0.44
CA THR A 20 -13.02 -13.18 -1.30
C THR A 20 -13.44 -14.61 -0.96
N MET A 21 -13.60 -14.92 0.33
CA MET A 21 -14.03 -16.25 0.81
C MET A 21 -15.44 -16.59 0.36
N THR A 22 -16.38 -15.64 0.38
CA THR A 22 -17.77 -15.85 -0.04
C THR A 22 -17.88 -16.18 -1.52
N LEU A 23 -16.90 -15.76 -2.33
CA LEU A 23 -16.80 -16.06 -3.77
C LEU A 23 -16.09 -17.40 -4.07
N CYS A 24 -15.78 -18.24 -3.08
CA CYS A 24 -15.12 -19.53 -3.30
C CYS A 24 -15.88 -20.45 -4.27
N THR A 25 -17.21 -20.39 -4.29
CA THR A 25 -18.05 -21.15 -5.21
C THR A 25 -17.83 -20.76 -6.67
N VAL A 26 -17.57 -19.48 -6.93
CA VAL A 26 -17.22 -18.97 -8.27
C VAL A 26 -15.88 -19.55 -8.71
N ALA A 27 -14.88 -19.59 -7.83
CA ALA A 27 -13.55 -20.15 -8.12
C ALA A 27 -13.62 -21.63 -8.55
N VAL A 28 -14.46 -22.41 -7.89
CA VAL A 28 -14.68 -23.83 -8.24
C VAL A 28 -15.49 -23.95 -9.52
N ALA A 29 -16.54 -23.15 -9.70
CA ALA A 29 -17.40 -23.19 -10.88
C ALA A 29 -16.65 -22.89 -12.19
N ILE A 30 -15.67 -21.98 -12.15
CA ILE A 30 -14.82 -21.66 -13.30
C ILE A 30 -13.58 -22.56 -13.41
N GLY A 31 -13.40 -23.52 -12.50
CA GLY A 31 -12.31 -24.50 -12.54
C GLY A 31 -10.92 -23.95 -12.21
N VAL A 32 -10.80 -22.77 -11.60
CA VAL A 32 -9.48 -22.24 -11.18
C VAL A 32 -8.98 -22.87 -9.89
N VAL A 33 -9.87 -23.48 -9.10
CA VAL A 33 -9.55 -24.28 -7.91
C VAL A 33 -10.45 -25.53 -7.92
N ALA A 34 -9.88 -26.71 -7.63
CA ALA A 34 -10.64 -27.97 -7.62
C ALA A 34 -11.47 -28.17 -6.34
N ASP A 35 -10.94 -27.75 -5.18
CA ASP A 35 -11.57 -27.91 -3.88
C ASP A 35 -12.11 -26.58 -3.35
N ILE A 36 -13.38 -26.56 -2.95
CA ILE A 36 -14.02 -25.40 -2.30
C ILE A 36 -13.30 -25.00 -1.02
N LYS A 37 -12.74 -25.96 -0.26
CA LYS A 37 -11.98 -25.67 0.95
C LYS A 37 -10.69 -24.92 0.61
N ALA A 38 -10.00 -25.32 -0.45
CA ALA A 38 -8.81 -24.62 -0.92
C ALA A 38 -9.15 -23.17 -1.34
N ALA A 39 -10.24 -22.97 -2.08
CA ALA A 39 -10.70 -21.63 -2.46
C ALA A 39 -11.14 -20.77 -1.26
N TRP A 40 -11.67 -21.38 -0.20
CA TRP A 40 -12.03 -20.68 1.03
C TRP A 40 -10.81 -20.21 1.82
N TYR A 41 -9.78 -21.05 1.98
CA TYR A 41 -8.58 -20.69 2.76
C TYR A 41 -7.55 -19.86 1.98
N LEU A 42 -7.59 -19.86 0.65
CA LEU A 42 -6.62 -19.18 -0.20
C LEU A 42 -6.37 -17.70 0.16
N PRO A 43 -7.40 -16.82 0.27
CA PRO A 43 -7.17 -15.41 0.62
C PRO A 43 -6.54 -15.26 2.00
N MET A 44 -6.93 -16.08 2.98
CA MET A 44 -6.34 -16.04 4.33
C MET A 44 -4.86 -16.40 4.31
N LEU A 45 -4.48 -17.43 3.54
CA LEU A 45 -3.09 -17.87 3.42
C LEU A 45 -2.22 -16.78 2.77
N ILE A 46 -2.67 -16.21 1.65
CA ILE A 46 -1.93 -15.14 0.95
C ILE A 46 -1.69 -13.96 1.88
N MET A 47 -2.71 -13.52 2.60
CA MET A 47 -2.56 -12.38 3.49
C MET A 47 -1.77 -12.70 4.75
N ALA A 48 -1.88 -13.91 5.31
CA ALA A 48 -1.01 -14.35 6.41
C ALA A 48 0.47 -14.33 5.98
N GLY A 49 0.75 -14.76 4.75
CA GLY A 49 2.06 -14.60 4.13
C GLY A 49 2.49 -13.14 4.01
N GLY A 50 1.57 -12.26 3.62
CA GLY A 50 1.78 -10.82 3.54
C GLY A 50 2.11 -10.17 4.90
N ILE A 51 1.51 -10.63 5.99
CA ILE A 51 1.87 -10.22 7.36
C ILE A 51 3.31 -10.62 7.68
N ILE A 52 3.67 -11.89 7.42
CA ILE A 52 5.04 -12.38 7.66
C ILE A 52 6.04 -11.60 6.81
N ALA A 53 5.71 -11.36 5.54
CA ALA A 53 6.52 -10.58 4.62
C ALA A 53 6.67 -9.11 5.09
N SER A 54 5.61 -8.52 5.64
CA SER A 54 5.62 -7.18 6.22
C SER A 54 6.53 -7.11 7.45
N ILE A 55 6.47 -8.10 8.34
CA ILE A 55 7.36 -8.18 9.52
C ILE A 55 8.82 -8.22 9.07
N ILE A 56 9.15 -9.07 8.10
CA ILE A 56 10.51 -9.17 7.54
C ILE A 56 10.92 -7.85 6.86
N GLY A 57 10.02 -7.25 6.08
CA GLY A 57 10.24 -5.97 5.41
C GLY A 57 10.53 -4.83 6.37
N CYS A 58 9.87 -4.78 7.53
CA CYS A 58 10.14 -3.80 8.59
C CYS A 58 11.59 -3.88 9.09
N PHE A 59 12.15 -5.07 9.25
CA PHE A 59 13.56 -5.22 9.66
C PHE A 59 14.57 -4.75 8.61
N LEU A 60 14.15 -4.63 7.34
CA LEU A 60 14.96 -4.14 6.23
C LEU A 60 14.92 -2.61 6.09
N VAL A 61 13.99 -1.93 6.78
CA VAL A 61 13.95 -0.46 6.86
C VAL A 61 15.13 0.02 7.72
N ARG A 62 16.24 0.36 7.06
CA ARG A 62 17.41 0.98 7.69
C ARG A 62 17.68 2.36 7.12
N VAL A 63 17.60 3.36 7.98
CA VAL A 63 17.99 4.75 7.67
C VAL A 63 19.45 4.93 8.08
N GLY A 64 20.30 5.37 7.16
CA GLY A 64 21.70 5.69 7.47
C GLY A 64 21.82 7.02 8.21
N GLU A 65 22.99 7.34 8.74
CA GLU A 65 23.25 8.53 9.58
C GLU A 65 22.97 9.90 8.92
N LYS A 66 22.64 9.95 7.62
CA LYS A 66 22.42 11.20 6.88
C LYS A 66 20.97 11.64 6.94
N VAL A 67 20.74 12.80 7.57
CA VAL A 67 19.47 13.50 7.79
C VAL A 67 18.92 14.12 6.50
N LYS A 68 18.66 13.31 5.47
CA LYS A 68 17.90 13.75 4.28
C LYS A 68 16.59 13.00 4.26
N MET A 69 15.47 13.72 4.21
CA MET A 69 14.14 13.10 4.14
C MET A 69 13.98 12.17 2.93
N GLY A 70 14.66 12.45 1.81
CA GLY A 70 14.73 11.52 0.68
C GLY A 70 15.35 10.16 1.03
N ALA A 71 16.30 10.11 1.97
CA ALA A 71 16.87 8.87 2.47
C ALA A 71 15.91 8.10 3.39
N LEU A 72 15.08 8.82 4.17
CA LEU A 72 14.01 8.23 4.96
C LEU A 72 12.91 7.62 4.08
N LEU A 73 12.38 8.41 3.14
CA LEU A 73 11.39 7.95 2.15
C LEU A 73 11.94 6.76 1.34
N GLY A 74 13.22 6.80 0.97
CA GLY A 74 13.89 5.69 0.31
C GLY A 74 14.08 4.44 1.20
N ALA A 75 14.25 4.60 2.52
CA ALA A 75 14.32 3.48 3.46
C ALA A 75 12.94 2.83 3.66
N LEU A 76 11.89 3.64 3.85
CA LEU A 76 10.51 3.17 3.97
C LEU A 76 10.08 2.45 2.69
N ARG A 77 10.36 3.03 1.51
CA ARG A 77 10.09 2.40 0.22
C ARG A 77 10.84 1.08 0.01
N ARG A 78 12.09 0.97 0.47
CA ARG A 78 12.82 -0.31 0.42
C ARG A 78 12.12 -1.37 1.28
N GLY A 79 11.63 -0.99 2.45
CA GLY A 79 10.82 -1.86 3.31
C GLY A 79 9.58 -2.36 2.60
N THR A 80 8.76 -1.45 2.07
CA THR A 80 7.50 -1.82 1.38
C THR A 80 7.73 -2.67 0.13
N LEU A 81 8.74 -2.33 -0.69
CA LEU A 81 9.09 -3.13 -1.87
C LEU A 81 9.62 -4.51 -1.50
N SER A 82 10.45 -4.61 -0.47
CA SER A 82 10.97 -5.91 -0.02
C SER A 82 9.86 -6.83 0.50
N ALA A 83 8.92 -6.29 1.28
CA ALA A 83 7.73 -7.01 1.71
C ALA A 83 6.88 -7.44 0.51
N SER A 84 6.67 -6.54 -0.46
CA SER A 84 5.91 -6.83 -1.69
C SER A 84 6.51 -7.99 -2.48
N ILE A 85 7.83 -8.00 -2.70
CA ILE A 85 8.53 -9.08 -3.39
C ILE A 85 8.37 -10.41 -2.63
N LEU A 86 8.53 -10.38 -1.30
CA LEU A 86 8.40 -11.57 -0.48
C LEU A 86 6.96 -12.12 -0.47
N THR A 87 5.95 -11.23 -0.50
CA THR A 87 4.55 -11.62 -0.65
C THR A 87 4.27 -12.26 -2.01
N VAL A 88 4.87 -11.78 -3.10
CA VAL A 88 4.75 -12.42 -4.42
C VAL A 88 5.27 -13.86 -4.38
N ILE A 89 6.45 -14.08 -3.76
CA ILE A 89 7.03 -15.41 -3.61
C ILE A 89 6.10 -16.30 -2.78
N PHE A 90 5.58 -15.79 -1.66
CA PHE A 90 4.67 -16.54 -0.81
C PHE A 90 3.36 -16.90 -1.52
N ALA A 91 2.77 -15.94 -2.24
CA ALA A 91 1.55 -16.17 -3.02
C ALA A 91 1.75 -17.26 -4.08
N PHE A 92 2.89 -17.26 -4.78
CA PHE A 92 3.25 -18.32 -5.72
C PHE A 92 3.32 -19.68 -5.04
N LEU A 93 4.00 -19.78 -3.89
CA LEU A 93 4.14 -21.03 -3.14
C LEU A 93 2.76 -21.56 -2.69
N VAL A 94 1.91 -20.70 -2.12
CA VAL A 94 0.56 -21.09 -1.68
C VAL A 94 -0.27 -21.64 -2.83
N ILE A 95 -0.28 -20.95 -3.97
CA ILE A 95 -1.06 -21.35 -5.15
C ILE A 95 -0.53 -22.67 -5.72
N HIS A 96 0.80 -22.84 -5.75
CA HIS A 96 1.45 -24.05 -6.21
C HIS A 96 1.12 -25.26 -5.30
N PHE A 97 1.24 -25.11 -3.97
CA PHE A 97 0.95 -26.18 -3.02
C PHE A 97 -0.53 -26.59 -2.99
N LEU A 98 -1.44 -25.63 -3.23
CA LEU A 98 -2.88 -25.90 -3.33
C LEU A 98 -3.29 -26.47 -4.70
N HIS A 99 -2.35 -26.70 -5.62
CA HIS A 99 -2.62 -27.18 -6.99
C HIS A 99 -3.68 -26.32 -7.71
N ALA A 100 -3.69 -25.02 -7.43
CA ALA A 100 -4.63 -24.08 -8.01
C ALA A 100 -4.08 -23.50 -9.33
N SER A 101 -4.97 -22.94 -10.16
CA SER A 101 -4.58 -22.34 -11.42
C SER A 101 -3.62 -21.17 -11.23
N LEU A 102 -2.58 -21.10 -12.07
CA LEU A 102 -1.67 -19.95 -12.12
C LEU A 102 -2.39 -18.63 -12.48
N GLY A 103 -3.61 -18.69 -13.02
CA GLY A 103 -4.45 -17.50 -13.20
C GLY A 103 -4.66 -16.72 -11.90
N LEU A 104 -4.79 -17.41 -10.77
CA LEU A 104 -4.93 -16.78 -9.45
C LEU A 104 -3.67 -16.03 -9.03
N PHE A 105 -2.49 -16.53 -9.43
CA PHE A 105 -1.23 -15.88 -9.14
C PHE A 105 -1.15 -14.55 -9.89
N TRP A 106 -1.53 -14.54 -11.17
CA TRP A 106 -1.58 -13.31 -11.96
C TRP A 106 -2.60 -12.30 -11.42
N ALA A 107 -3.73 -12.77 -10.88
CA ALA A 107 -4.71 -11.90 -10.22
C ALA A 107 -4.14 -11.23 -8.95
N VAL A 108 -3.51 -12.00 -8.06
CA VAL A 108 -2.83 -11.48 -6.86
C VAL A 108 -1.73 -10.50 -7.24
N LEU A 109 -0.89 -10.87 -8.22
CA LEU A 109 0.21 -10.05 -8.69
C LEU A 109 -0.27 -8.72 -9.26
N ALA A 110 -1.34 -8.71 -10.05
CA ALA A 110 -1.93 -7.49 -10.59
C ALA A 110 -2.38 -6.53 -9.48
N GLY A 111 -3.04 -7.06 -8.44
CA GLY A 111 -3.46 -6.27 -7.28
C GLY A 111 -2.30 -5.72 -6.47
N LEU A 112 -1.27 -6.53 -6.22
CA LEU A 112 -0.08 -6.12 -5.49
C LEU A 112 0.71 -5.04 -6.26
N ILE A 113 0.90 -5.21 -7.57
CA ILE A 113 1.53 -4.19 -8.43
C ILE A 113 0.72 -2.89 -8.40
N ALA A 114 -0.61 -2.98 -8.52
CA ALA A 114 -1.47 -1.80 -8.44
C ALA A 114 -1.32 -1.08 -7.09
N GLY A 115 -1.27 -1.82 -5.97
CA GLY A 115 -1.04 -1.27 -4.64
C GLY A 115 0.30 -0.53 -4.52
N VAL A 116 1.39 -1.13 -5.00
CA VAL A 116 2.73 -0.50 -5.00
C VAL A 116 2.74 0.76 -5.85
N LEU A 117 2.18 0.70 -7.07
CA LEU A 117 2.13 1.85 -7.98
C LEU A 117 1.22 2.97 -7.46
N MET A 118 0.14 2.63 -6.76
CA MET A 118 -0.69 3.60 -6.06
C MET A 118 0.11 4.32 -4.96
N GLY A 119 0.91 3.59 -4.18
CA GLY A 119 1.81 4.17 -3.19
C GLY A 119 2.83 5.14 -3.81
N GLU A 120 3.48 4.75 -4.92
CA GLU A 120 4.41 5.64 -5.63
C GLU A 120 3.71 6.85 -6.26
N SER A 121 2.51 6.67 -6.79
CA SER A 121 1.70 7.77 -7.31
C SER A 121 1.39 8.78 -6.20
N THR A 122 0.90 8.30 -5.05
CA THR A 122 0.61 9.16 -3.90
C THR A 122 1.88 9.93 -3.49
N ASN A 123 3.02 9.25 -3.37
CA ASN A 123 4.30 9.89 -3.05
C ASN A 123 4.70 10.97 -4.08
N TYR A 124 4.47 10.75 -5.37
CA TYR A 124 4.77 11.73 -6.43
C TYR A 124 3.95 13.03 -6.28
N PHE A 125 2.69 12.93 -5.88
CA PHE A 125 1.81 14.10 -5.74
C PHE A 125 1.90 14.79 -4.37
N THR A 126 2.44 14.12 -3.34
CA THR A 126 2.50 14.64 -1.97
C THR A 126 3.91 15.03 -1.51
N SER A 127 4.96 14.43 -2.07
CA SER A 127 6.32 14.74 -1.66
C SER A 127 6.83 16.05 -2.26
N TYR A 128 7.39 16.89 -1.40
CA TYR A 128 8.02 18.17 -1.74
C TYR A 128 9.25 18.03 -2.64
N ALA A 129 9.75 16.81 -2.85
CA ALA A 129 10.83 16.55 -3.80
C ALA A 129 10.36 16.57 -5.26
N TYR A 130 9.05 16.45 -5.50
CA TYR A 130 8.49 16.36 -6.84
C TYR A 130 7.78 17.63 -7.28
N LYS A 131 7.70 17.77 -8.61
CA LYS A 131 7.12 18.92 -9.30
C LYS A 131 5.72 19.33 -8.79
N PRO A 132 4.75 18.41 -8.57
CA PRO A 132 3.40 18.83 -8.23
C PRO A 132 3.32 19.60 -6.90
N THR A 133 4.05 19.16 -5.88
CA THR A 133 4.12 19.84 -4.58
C THR A 133 4.95 21.12 -4.63
N LEU A 134 6.05 21.13 -5.41
CA LEU A 134 6.87 22.32 -5.62
C LEU A 134 6.07 23.45 -6.30
N GLU A 135 5.20 23.13 -7.25
CA GLU A 135 4.34 24.12 -7.92
C GLU A 135 3.31 24.74 -6.96
N ILE A 136 2.80 23.99 -5.99
CA ILE A 136 1.94 24.54 -4.91
C ILE A 136 2.75 25.50 -4.03
N SER A 137 3.98 25.12 -3.68
CA SER A 137 4.89 25.98 -2.90
C SER A 137 5.19 27.28 -3.63
N GLN A 138 5.49 27.21 -4.94
CA GLN A 138 5.71 28.39 -5.78
C GLN A 138 4.45 29.26 -5.88
N ALA A 139 3.27 28.66 -6.08
CA ALA A 139 2.01 29.39 -6.12
C ALA A 139 1.73 30.14 -4.80
N SER A 140 2.24 29.64 -3.67
CA SER A 140 2.09 30.30 -2.37
C SER A 140 2.79 31.66 -2.28
N THR A 141 3.77 31.93 -3.13
CA THR A 141 4.40 33.25 -3.22
C THR A 141 3.46 34.33 -3.75
N ALA A 142 2.42 33.93 -4.51
CA ALA A 142 1.38 34.82 -5.03
C ALA A 142 0.22 35.05 -4.04
N GLY A 143 0.22 34.37 -2.88
CA GLY A 143 -0.78 34.49 -1.83
C GLY A 143 -1.68 33.26 -1.67
N GLY A 144 -2.40 33.19 -0.55
CA GLY A 144 -3.16 32.00 -0.14
C GLY A 144 -4.24 31.52 -1.12
N GLY A 145 -4.86 32.44 -1.88
CA GLY A 145 -5.81 32.07 -2.92
C GLY A 145 -5.19 31.22 -4.03
N ALA A 146 -3.98 31.58 -4.48
CA ALA A 146 -3.24 30.81 -5.49
C ALA A 146 -2.81 29.44 -4.94
N THR A 147 -2.43 29.37 -3.65
CA THR A 147 -2.14 28.10 -2.97
C THR A 147 -3.34 27.16 -2.99
N ILE A 148 -4.52 27.64 -2.60
CA ILE A 148 -5.73 26.80 -2.52
C ILE A 148 -6.12 26.29 -3.91
N VAL A 149 -6.15 27.16 -4.92
CA VAL A 149 -6.53 26.76 -6.28
C VAL A 149 -5.54 25.75 -6.85
N ARG A 150 -4.22 25.98 -6.66
CA ARG A 150 -3.21 25.05 -7.16
C ARG A 150 -3.25 23.72 -6.42
N GLY A 151 -3.44 23.74 -5.10
CA GLY A 151 -3.59 22.54 -4.29
C GLY A 151 -4.82 21.72 -4.68
N PHE A 152 -5.96 22.38 -4.89
CA PHE A 152 -7.19 21.72 -5.33
C PHE A 152 -7.03 21.08 -6.71
N ALA A 153 -6.46 21.82 -7.67
CA ALA A 153 -6.16 21.30 -9.00
C ALA A 153 -5.22 20.08 -8.93
N ASN A 154 -4.19 20.14 -8.08
CA ASN A 154 -3.28 19.02 -7.88
C ASN A 154 -4.00 17.80 -7.28
N GLY A 155 -4.89 18.01 -6.31
CA GLY A 155 -5.72 16.95 -5.74
C GLY A 155 -6.64 16.29 -6.76
N MET A 156 -7.22 17.06 -7.69
CA MET A 156 -8.01 16.47 -8.79
C MET A 156 -7.12 15.65 -9.73
N MET A 157 -5.93 16.15 -10.09
CA MET A 157 -5.00 15.44 -10.98
C MET A 157 -4.46 14.15 -10.36
N SER A 158 -4.24 14.11 -9.03
CA SER A 158 -3.69 12.94 -8.35
C SER A 158 -4.64 11.74 -8.30
N THR A 159 -5.94 11.94 -8.56
CA THR A 159 -6.93 10.84 -8.61
C THR A 159 -6.82 9.98 -9.87
N TRP A 160 -6.27 10.52 -10.96
CA TRP A 160 -6.24 9.83 -12.24
C TRP A 160 -5.42 8.53 -12.22
N PRO A 161 -4.17 8.50 -11.71
CA PRO A 161 -3.39 7.26 -11.72
C PRO A 161 -4.02 6.13 -10.89
N PRO A 162 -4.50 6.34 -9.64
CA PRO A 162 -5.19 5.29 -8.89
C PRO A 162 -6.39 4.70 -9.64
N VAL A 163 -7.22 5.52 -10.29
CA VAL A 163 -8.38 5.05 -11.07
C VAL A 163 -7.94 4.13 -12.22
N VAL A 164 -6.92 4.54 -12.97
CA VAL A 164 -6.39 3.73 -14.08
C VAL A 164 -5.77 2.43 -13.59
N LEU A 165 -4.99 2.48 -12.50
CA LEU A 165 -4.36 1.30 -11.92
C LEU A 165 -5.39 0.28 -11.44
N ILE A 166 -6.45 0.72 -10.76
CA ILE A 166 -7.55 -0.13 -10.33
C ILE A 166 -8.28 -0.73 -11.54
N ALA A 167 -8.60 0.07 -12.55
CA ALA A 167 -9.27 -0.42 -13.76
C ALA A 167 -8.46 -1.51 -14.46
N VAL A 168 -7.14 -1.31 -14.62
CA VAL A 168 -6.24 -2.31 -15.19
C VAL A 168 -6.17 -3.56 -14.33
N ALA A 169 -6.04 -3.41 -13.01
CA ALA A 169 -6.00 -4.54 -12.09
C ALA A 169 -7.29 -5.38 -12.14
N ILE A 170 -8.46 -4.73 -12.23
CA ILE A 170 -9.76 -5.39 -12.41
C ILE A 170 -9.80 -6.16 -13.73
N ILE A 171 -9.42 -5.53 -14.85
CA ILE A 171 -9.44 -6.19 -16.18
C ILE A 171 -8.53 -7.42 -16.18
N VAL A 172 -7.30 -7.29 -15.69
CA VAL A 172 -6.31 -8.37 -15.67
C VAL A 172 -6.79 -9.51 -14.76
N SER A 173 -7.20 -9.20 -13.52
CA SER A 173 -7.64 -10.22 -12.57
C SER A 173 -8.93 -10.92 -12.98
N PHE A 174 -9.88 -10.19 -13.57
CA PHE A 174 -11.12 -10.75 -14.10
C PHE A 174 -10.84 -11.69 -15.28
N HIS A 175 -9.90 -11.33 -16.15
CA HIS A 175 -9.51 -12.20 -17.27
C HIS A 175 -8.97 -13.56 -16.79
N PHE A 176 -8.18 -13.58 -15.71
CA PHE A 176 -7.54 -14.81 -15.24
C PHE A 176 -8.39 -15.66 -14.28
N ALA A 177 -9.29 -15.06 -13.49
CA ALA A 177 -10.05 -15.78 -12.47
C ALA A 177 -11.43 -15.18 -12.15
N SER A 178 -12.04 -14.43 -13.08
CA SER A 178 -13.37 -13.84 -12.93
C SER A 178 -13.50 -13.00 -11.64
N PHE A 179 -14.70 -12.89 -11.08
CA PHE A 179 -14.97 -12.14 -9.85
C PHE A 179 -14.13 -12.59 -8.64
N TYR A 180 -13.82 -13.90 -8.56
CA TYR A 180 -12.94 -14.40 -7.52
C TYR A 180 -11.51 -13.85 -7.68
N GLY A 181 -11.02 -13.76 -8.93
CA GLY A 181 -9.76 -13.10 -9.26
C GLY A 181 -9.73 -11.64 -8.86
N VAL A 182 -10.81 -10.89 -9.14
CA VAL A 182 -10.91 -9.46 -8.75
C VAL A 182 -10.85 -9.30 -7.22
N ALA A 183 -11.59 -10.12 -6.48
CA ALA A 183 -11.54 -10.11 -5.02
C ALA A 183 -10.15 -10.50 -4.48
N LEU A 184 -9.52 -11.51 -5.10
CA LEU A 184 -8.18 -11.94 -4.73
C LEU A 184 -7.09 -10.90 -5.07
N ALA A 185 -7.29 -10.10 -6.13
CA ALA A 185 -6.45 -8.96 -6.44
C ALA A 185 -6.57 -7.87 -5.37
N ALA A 186 -7.78 -7.60 -4.88
CA ALA A 186 -7.96 -6.69 -3.74
C ALA A 186 -7.23 -7.21 -2.47
N ALA A 187 -7.32 -8.53 -2.19
CA ALA A 187 -6.56 -9.13 -1.11
C ALA A 187 -5.03 -9.01 -1.33
N GLY A 188 -4.57 -9.18 -2.57
CA GLY A 188 -3.17 -8.97 -2.96
C GLY A 188 -2.71 -7.52 -2.72
N MET A 189 -3.54 -6.54 -3.04
CA MET A 189 -3.27 -5.11 -2.80
C MET A 189 -3.08 -4.80 -1.31
N LEU A 190 -3.90 -5.42 -0.45
CA LEU A 190 -3.86 -5.22 1.01
C LEU A 190 -2.90 -6.16 1.75
N SER A 191 -2.30 -7.14 1.05
CA SER A 191 -1.43 -8.14 1.68
C SER A 191 -0.20 -7.55 2.39
N THR A 192 0.30 -6.41 1.93
CA THR A 192 1.43 -5.68 2.55
C THR A 192 0.96 -4.57 3.49
N LEU A 193 -0.30 -4.58 3.93
CA LEU A 193 -0.86 -3.54 4.78
C LEU A 193 -0.05 -3.33 6.06
N GLY A 194 0.53 -4.39 6.64
CA GLY A 194 1.32 -4.30 7.87
C GLY A 194 2.49 -3.32 7.77
N VAL A 195 3.29 -3.40 6.70
CA VAL A 195 4.44 -2.50 6.50
C VAL A 195 4.00 -1.10 6.06
N THR A 196 2.90 -1.01 5.30
CA THR A 196 2.32 0.28 4.88
C THR A 196 1.76 1.05 6.08
N LEU A 197 1.02 0.38 6.96
CA LEU A 197 0.48 0.96 8.19
C LEU A 197 1.59 1.40 9.15
N ALA A 198 2.65 0.61 9.27
CA ALA A 198 3.82 0.99 10.07
C ALA A 198 4.50 2.25 9.53
N THR A 199 4.56 2.39 8.21
CA THR A 199 5.10 3.58 7.52
C THR A 199 4.20 4.80 7.73
N ASP A 200 2.89 4.61 7.71
CA ASP A 200 1.90 5.69 7.88
C ASP A 200 1.85 6.19 9.33
N ALA A 201 1.99 5.28 10.30
CA ALA A 201 2.09 5.62 11.72
C ALA A 201 3.37 6.42 12.07
N TYR A 202 4.40 6.37 11.23
CA TYR A 202 5.63 7.13 11.47
C TYR A 202 5.40 8.65 11.46
N GLY A 203 4.53 9.15 10.56
CA GLY A 203 4.31 10.59 10.37
C GLY A 203 3.83 11.30 11.65
N PRO A 204 2.70 10.89 12.25
CA PRO A 204 2.20 11.46 13.50
C PRO A 204 3.18 11.33 14.67
N VAL A 205 3.92 10.22 14.75
CA VAL A 205 4.94 10.01 15.80
C VAL A 205 6.10 11.00 15.63
N ALA A 206 6.58 11.22 14.41
CA ALA A 206 7.61 12.20 14.10
C ALA A 206 7.13 13.65 14.36
N ASP A 207 5.91 13.99 13.96
CA ASP A 207 5.30 15.30 14.22
C ASP A 207 5.16 15.60 15.72
N ASN A 208 4.68 14.63 16.51
CA ASN A 208 4.62 14.76 17.96
C ASN A 208 6.01 14.94 18.59
N ALA A 209 7.02 14.22 18.09
CA ALA A 209 8.40 14.40 18.55
C ALA A 209 8.92 15.82 18.23
N GLY A 210 8.69 16.33 17.02
CA GLY A 210 9.03 17.70 16.62
C GLY A 210 8.29 18.79 17.41
N GLY A 211 7.03 18.52 17.78
CA GLY A 211 6.25 19.38 18.66
C GLY A 211 6.86 19.46 20.07
N ILE A 212 7.19 18.31 20.66
CA ILE A 212 7.84 18.24 21.98
C ILE A 212 9.18 18.97 21.96
N THR A 213 10.03 18.74 20.95
CA THR A 213 11.34 19.41 20.85
C THR A 213 11.21 20.93 20.79
N THR A 214 10.19 21.42 20.10
CA THR A 214 9.88 22.85 20.01
C THR A 214 9.37 23.40 21.35
N MET A 215 8.49 22.67 22.06
CA MET A 215 7.92 23.11 23.35
C MET A 215 8.95 23.16 24.49
N VAL A 216 9.92 22.25 24.50
CA VAL A 216 10.97 22.20 25.53
C VAL A 216 12.23 22.99 25.17
N GLY A 217 12.25 23.68 24.02
CA GLY A 217 13.34 24.57 23.61
C GLY A 217 14.66 23.85 23.32
N LEU A 218 14.61 22.64 22.77
CA LEU A 218 15.83 21.88 22.44
C LEU A 218 16.64 22.54 21.31
N PRO A 219 17.95 22.24 21.20
CA PRO A 219 18.81 22.82 20.18
C PRO A 219 18.30 22.58 18.75
N PRO A 220 18.58 23.50 17.79
CA PRO A 220 18.12 23.41 16.41
C PRO A 220 18.50 22.09 15.71
N GLU A 221 19.66 21.52 16.04
CA GLU A 221 20.12 20.25 15.49
C GLU A 221 19.17 19.07 15.84
N VAL A 222 18.55 19.11 17.02
CA VAL A 222 17.57 18.08 17.43
C VAL A 222 16.27 18.27 16.64
N ARG A 223 15.87 19.52 16.40
CA ARG A 223 14.68 19.88 15.62
C ARG A 223 14.82 19.54 14.14
N GLU A 224 15.99 19.71 13.54
CA GLU A 224 16.23 19.32 12.14
C GLU A 224 16.18 17.80 11.93
N ARG A 225 16.32 17.01 12.99
CA ARG A 225 16.29 15.54 12.97
C ARG A 225 14.92 14.94 13.26
N THR A 226 13.98 15.71 13.81
CA THR A 226 12.61 15.30 14.16
C THR A 226 11.62 15.84 13.14
#